data_AF-A0A5C6NXU0-F1
#
_entry.id   AF-A0A5C6NXU0-F1
#
_cell.length_a   1.000
_cell.length_b   1.000
_cell.length_c   1.000
_cell.angle_alpha   90.00
_cell.angle_beta   90.00
_cell.angle_gamma   90.00
#
_symmetry.space_group_name_H-M   'P 1'
#
loop_
_entity.id
_entity.type
_entity.pdbx_description
1 polymer ?
#
loop_
_entity_poly.entity_id
_entity_poly.type
_entity_poly.pdbx_seq_one_letter_code
_entity_poly.pdbx_strand_id
1 'polypeptide(L)'
;MESDLQVQYVIQGYHKRREYIAAFLSHFGTGVVEYDAEGFTKLTLLLMWKDFCFLVHVDLPLYFPRDQPTLTFQSVYHFTNSGQLYSQVQKSYPYSPRWDGNEMAKRAKAYFKSFIPQFQEGAFANGKL
;
A
#
# COMPACT_ATOMS: atom_id res chain seq x y z
N MET A 1 -6.13 -34.36 -6.61
CA MET A 1 -6.61 -34.13 -5.22
C MET A 1 -5.77 -33.09 -4.51
N GLU A 2 -4.47 -33.30 -4.25
CA GLU A 2 -3.61 -32.29 -3.57
C GLU A 2 -3.31 -31.07 -4.46
N SER A 3 -3.09 -31.30 -5.76
CA SER A 3 -2.92 -30.25 -6.77
C SER A 3 -4.15 -29.33 -6.90
N ASP A 4 -5.36 -29.87 -6.75
CA ASP A 4 -6.60 -29.12 -6.94
C ASP A 4 -6.82 -28.13 -5.78
N LEU A 5 -6.44 -28.50 -4.56
CA LEU A 5 -6.51 -27.63 -3.39
C LEU A 5 -5.53 -26.45 -3.50
N GLN A 6 -4.33 -26.70 -4.03
CA GLN A 6 -3.33 -25.65 -4.27
C GLN A 6 -3.81 -24.64 -5.32
N VAL A 7 -4.39 -25.11 -6.42
CA VAL A 7 -4.97 -24.25 -7.47
C VAL A 7 -6.11 -23.39 -6.91
N GLN A 8 -7.02 -23.98 -6.12
CA GLN A 8 -8.11 -23.22 -5.50
C GLN A 8 -7.61 -22.13 -4.56
N TYR A 9 -6.56 -22.41 -3.78
CA TYR A 9 -5.95 -21.41 -2.90
C TYR A 9 -5.36 -20.23 -3.67
N VAL A 10 -4.66 -20.50 -4.78
CA VAL A 10 -4.08 -19.47 -5.64
C VAL A 10 -5.17 -18.60 -6.28
N ILE A 11 -6.24 -19.21 -6.79
CA ILE A 11 -7.37 -18.51 -7.41
C ILE A 11 -8.08 -17.60 -6.40
N GLN A 12 -8.31 -18.08 -5.18
CA GLN A 12 -8.93 -17.26 -4.12
C GLN A 12 -8.06 -16.06 -3.75
N GLY A 13 -6.75 -16.25 -3.60
CA GLY A 13 -5.80 -15.16 -3.35
C GLY A 13 -5.81 -14.13 -4.48
N TYR A 14 -5.85 -14.57 -5.74
CA TYR A 14 -5.96 -13.69 -6.90
C TYR A 14 -7.24 -12.85 -6.89
N HIS A 15 -8.41 -13.47 -6.66
CA HIS A 15 -9.66 -12.73 -6.57
C HIS A 15 -9.66 -11.70 -5.44
N LYS A 16 -9.07 -12.05 -4.29
CA LYS A 16 -8.94 -11.13 -3.16
C LYS A 16 -8.02 -9.96 -3.48
N ARG A 17 -6.87 -10.19 -4.11
CA ARG A 17 -5.98 -9.10 -4.56
C ARG A 17 -6.69 -8.18 -5.55
N ARG A 18 -7.41 -8.74 -6.52
CA ARG A 18 -8.20 -7.97 -7.48
C ARG A 18 -9.27 -7.11 -6.79
N GLU A 19 -9.99 -7.68 -5.82
CA GLU A 19 -10.99 -6.97 -5.01
C GLU A 19 -10.36 -5.80 -4.23
N TYR A 20 -9.21 -6.04 -3.61
CA TYR A 20 -8.45 -5.01 -2.88
C TYR A 20 -8.01 -3.87 -3.79
N ILE A 21 -7.36 -4.19 -4.91
CA ILE A 21 -6.90 -3.19 -5.88
C ILE A 21 -8.09 -2.39 -6.43
N ALA A 22 -9.19 -3.05 -6.83
CA ALA A 22 -10.39 -2.37 -7.32
C ALA A 22 -10.97 -1.38 -6.29
N ALA A 23 -11.01 -1.77 -5.01
CA ALA A 23 -11.45 -0.87 -3.94
C ALA A 23 -10.49 0.32 -3.76
N PHE A 24 -9.17 0.09 -3.81
CA PHE A 24 -8.20 1.19 -3.74
C PHE A 24 -8.32 2.14 -4.94
N LEU A 25 -8.48 1.62 -6.16
CA LEU A 25 -8.75 2.43 -7.34
C LEU A 25 -10.05 3.25 -7.19
N SER A 26 -11.09 2.68 -6.60
CA SER A 26 -12.34 3.41 -6.35
C SER A 26 -12.20 4.52 -5.30
N HIS A 27 -11.38 4.33 -4.26
CA HIS A 27 -11.25 5.27 -3.14
C HIS A 27 -10.17 6.34 -3.38
N PHE A 28 -9.18 6.04 -4.22
CA PHE A 28 -7.99 6.86 -4.46
C PHE A 28 -7.73 7.14 -5.95
N GLY A 29 -8.68 6.86 -6.84
CA GLY A 29 -8.50 6.81 -8.30
C GLY A 29 -7.82 8.02 -8.93
N THR A 30 -8.02 9.22 -8.39
CA THR A 30 -7.40 10.46 -8.89
C THR A 30 -5.89 10.55 -8.60
N GLY A 31 -5.36 9.73 -7.71
CA GLY A 31 -3.95 9.69 -7.31
C GLY A 31 -3.26 8.38 -7.68
N VAL A 32 -3.82 7.56 -8.55
CA VAL A 32 -3.18 6.31 -8.98
C VAL A 32 -2.06 6.62 -9.95
N VAL A 33 -0.85 6.12 -9.68
CA VAL A 33 0.30 6.24 -10.58
C VAL A 33 0.39 5.01 -11.47
N GLU A 34 0.40 3.83 -10.85
CA GLU A 34 0.53 2.54 -11.54
C GLU A 34 0.01 1.40 -10.64
N TYR A 35 -0.33 0.26 -11.24
CA TYR A 35 -0.62 -0.98 -10.53
C TYR A 35 -0.32 -2.19 -11.42
N ASP A 36 -0.11 -3.34 -10.79
CA ASP A 36 0.02 -4.63 -11.50
C ASP A 36 -1.34 -5.09 -12.02
N ALA A 37 -1.57 -4.93 -13.33
CA ALA A 37 -2.83 -5.29 -13.99
C ALA A 37 -2.98 -6.79 -14.26
N GLU A 38 -1.90 -7.58 -14.11
CA GLU A 38 -1.93 -9.02 -14.36
C GLU A 38 -2.11 -9.82 -13.07
N GLY A 39 -1.29 -9.56 -12.06
CA GLY A 39 -1.26 -10.32 -10.81
C GLY A 39 -1.94 -9.62 -9.62
N PHE A 40 -2.25 -8.32 -9.75
CA PHE A 40 -2.74 -7.45 -8.69
C PHE A 40 -1.84 -7.47 -7.45
N THR A 41 -0.52 -7.59 -7.63
CA THR A 41 0.42 -7.71 -6.51
C THR A 41 0.97 -6.37 -6.01
N LYS A 42 0.84 -5.31 -6.82
CA LYS A 42 1.40 -3.99 -6.53
C LYS A 42 0.47 -2.84 -6.92
N LEU A 43 0.56 -1.75 -6.18
CA LEU A 43 -0.10 -0.47 -6.46
C LEU A 43 0.77 0.68 -5.96
N THR A 44 0.91 1.73 -6.75
CA THR A 44 1.55 2.98 -6.36
C THR A 44 0.54 4.12 -6.45
N LEU A 45 0.41 4.88 -5.36
CA LEU A 45 -0.43 6.07 -5.27
C LEU A 45 0.46 7.31 -5.08
N LEU A 46 0.14 8.41 -5.75
CA LEU A 46 0.62 9.75 -5.48
C LEU A 46 -0.44 10.51 -4.68
N LEU A 47 -0.11 10.87 -3.45
CA LEU A 47 -0.99 11.57 -2.53
C LEU A 47 -0.36 12.90 -2.09
N MET A 48 -1.21 13.81 -1.62
CA MET A 48 -0.80 15.13 -1.14
C MET A 48 -1.38 15.40 0.25
N TRP A 49 -0.56 15.99 1.12
CA TRP A 49 -0.96 16.44 2.44
C TRP A 49 -0.34 17.80 2.76
N LYS A 50 -1.16 18.84 2.92
CA LYS A 50 -0.70 20.22 3.20
C LYS A 50 0.49 20.62 2.31
N ASP A 51 0.28 20.54 0.99
CA ASP A 51 1.26 20.85 -0.07
C ASP A 51 2.51 19.94 -0.15
N PHE A 52 2.57 18.89 0.68
CA PHE A 52 3.61 17.88 0.59
C PHE A 52 3.12 16.68 -0.23
N CYS A 53 3.71 16.46 -1.41
CA CYS A 53 3.47 15.26 -2.22
C CYS A 53 4.34 14.10 -1.76
N PHE A 54 3.79 12.89 -1.82
CA PHE A 54 4.50 11.66 -1.49
C PHE A 54 3.87 10.46 -2.19
N LEU A 55 4.65 9.42 -2.35
CA LEU A 55 4.20 8.14 -2.89
C LEU A 55 3.82 7.18 -1.76
N VAL A 56 2.81 6.36 -2.01
CA VAL A 56 2.49 5.18 -1.21
C VAL A 56 2.54 3.97 -2.12
N HIS A 57 3.50 3.10 -1.87
CA HIS A 57 3.60 1.80 -2.52
C HIS A 57 2.88 0.76 -1.65
N VAL A 58 2.04 -0.05 -2.26
CA VAL A 58 1.33 -1.15 -1.63
C VAL A 58 1.78 -2.44 -2.27
N ASP A 59 2.42 -3.30 -1.48
CA ASP A 59 2.86 -4.63 -1.89
C ASP A 59 1.96 -5.69 -1.24
N LEU A 60 1.27 -6.48 -2.06
CA LEU A 60 0.37 -7.55 -1.63
C LEU A 60 1.15 -8.87 -1.56
N PRO A 61 1.24 -9.52 -0.37
CA PRO A 61 2.00 -10.76 -0.22
C PRO A 61 1.32 -11.95 -0.92
N LEU A 62 2.10 -13.02 -1.13
CA LEU A 62 1.63 -14.25 -1.76
C LEU A 62 0.39 -14.83 -1.06
N TYR A 63 0.40 -14.85 0.28
CA TYR A 63 -0.67 -15.39 1.11
C TYR A 63 -1.74 -14.36 1.48
N PHE A 64 -1.85 -13.24 0.75
CA PHE A 64 -2.96 -12.30 0.92
C PHE A 64 -4.33 -13.01 0.71
N PRO A 65 -5.36 -12.75 1.55
CA PRO A 65 -5.44 -11.74 2.61
C PRO A 65 -5.01 -12.24 4.00
N ARG A 66 -4.46 -13.45 4.15
CA ARG A 66 -3.99 -13.92 5.47
C ARG A 66 -2.87 -13.02 5.98
N ASP A 67 -1.92 -12.73 5.10
CA ASP A 67 -0.78 -11.87 5.41
C ASP A 67 -1.12 -10.42 5.00
N GLN A 68 -0.78 -9.48 5.87
CA GLN A 68 -1.07 -8.06 5.71
C GLN A 68 -0.25 -7.46 4.55
N PRO A 69 -0.84 -6.57 3.73
CA PRO A 69 -0.09 -5.79 2.73
C PRO A 69 1.01 -4.96 3.39
N THR A 70 2.13 -4.77 2.69
CA THR A 70 3.16 -3.83 3.13
C THR A 70 2.87 -2.46 2.51
N LEU A 71 2.90 -1.42 3.34
CA LEU A 71 2.76 -0.03 2.88
C LEU A 71 4.11 0.67 2.98
N THR A 72 4.61 1.24 1.88
CA THR A 72 5.83 2.04 1.88
C THR A 72 5.50 3.48 1.52
N PHE A 73 5.71 4.39 2.47
CA PHE A 73 5.59 5.83 2.24
C PHE A 73 6.93 6.36 1.76
N GLN A 74 6.98 7.07 0.65
CA GLN A 74 8.20 7.58 0.04
C GLN A 74 8.07 9.08 -0.27
N SER A 75 9.06 9.87 0.12
CA SER A 75 9.11 11.28 -0.21
C SER A 75 9.61 11.44 -1.64
N VAL A 76 9.08 12.43 -2.37
CA VAL A 76 9.56 12.79 -3.70
C VAL A 76 10.62 13.90 -3.68
N TYR A 77 10.97 14.41 -2.49
CA TYR A 77 11.88 15.55 -2.32
C TYR A 77 13.14 15.22 -1.53
N HIS A 78 13.08 14.22 -0.66
CA HIS A 78 14.12 13.98 0.33
C HIS A 78 14.91 12.71 0.03
N PHE A 79 16.23 12.80 0.10
CA PHE A 79 17.17 11.70 -0.04
C PHE A 79 17.83 11.34 1.29
N THR A 80 18.16 10.08 1.48
CA THR A 80 18.98 9.59 2.58
C THR A 80 20.46 9.85 2.31
N ASN A 81 21.32 9.61 3.31
CA ASN A 81 22.77 9.69 3.14
C ASN A 81 23.34 8.72 2.10
N SER A 82 22.60 7.65 1.74
CA SER A 82 22.98 6.71 0.68
C SER A 82 22.48 7.12 -0.71
N GLY A 83 21.87 8.29 -0.86
CA GLY A 83 21.34 8.79 -2.13
C GLY A 83 20.02 8.14 -2.57
N GLN A 84 19.38 7.36 -1.70
CA GLN A 84 18.06 6.78 -1.97
C GLN A 84 16.96 7.73 -1.49
N LEU A 85 15.78 7.70 -2.09
CA LEU A 85 14.64 8.48 -1.59
C LEU A 85 14.27 8.04 -0.16
N TYR A 86 14.03 9.03 0.69
CA TYR A 86 13.57 8.81 2.05
C TYR A 86 12.24 8.06 2.02
N SER A 87 12.18 6.93 2.70
CA SER A 87 10.98 6.11 2.79
C SER A 87 10.85 5.45 4.15
N GLN A 88 9.60 5.15 4.52
CA GLN A 88 9.26 4.41 5.73
C GLN A 88 8.29 3.27 5.40
N VAL A 89 8.65 2.08 5.86
CA VAL A 89 7.88 0.85 5.65
C VAL A 89 6.98 0.61 6.85
N GLN A 90 5.67 0.46 6.59
CA GLN A 90 4.65 0.17 7.58
C GLN A 90 4.08 -1.23 7.34
N LYS A 91 4.38 -2.12 8.28
CA LYS A 91 3.88 -3.52 8.33
C LYS A 91 2.98 -3.79 9.53
N SER A 92 2.83 -2.81 10.43
CA SER A 92 2.01 -2.94 11.64
C SER A 92 1.01 -1.78 11.70
N TYR A 93 -0.14 -2.01 11.09
CA TYR A 93 -1.28 -1.10 11.10
C TYR A 93 -2.58 -1.91 11.26
N PRO A 94 -3.72 -1.30 11.64
CA PRO A 94 -4.96 -2.04 11.83
C PRO A 94 -5.35 -2.83 10.57
N TYR A 95 -5.44 -4.15 10.71
CA TYR A 95 -5.75 -5.07 9.62
C TYR A 95 -6.56 -6.26 10.12
N SER A 96 -7.49 -6.71 9.28
CA SER A 96 -8.18 -7.99 9.46
C SER A 96 -8.26 -8.71 8.12
N PRO A 97 -7.86 -9.99 8.03
CA PRO A 97 -7.98 -10.79 6.82
C PRO A 97 -9.45 -11.02 6.40
N ARG A 98 -10.40 -10.70 7.29
CA ARG A 98 -11.84 -10.89 7.09
C ARG A 98 -12.54 -9.70 6.44
N TRP A 99 -11.87 -8.56 6.33
CA TRP A 99 -12.44 -7.36 5.71
C TRP A 99 -12.60 -7.55 4.20
N ASP A 100 -13.61 -6.89 3.63
CA ASP A 100 -13.72 -6.73 2.19
C ASP A 100 -12.78 -5.61 1.70
N GLY A 101 -12.63 -5.48 0.38
CA GLY A 101 -11.75 -4.47 -0.20
C GLY A 101 -12.12 -3.03 0.22
N ASN A 102 -13.40 -2.72 0.36
CA ASN A 102 -13.87 -1.38 0.72
C ASN A 102 -13.52 -1.01 2.17
N GLU A 103 -13.73 -1.94 3.10
CA GLU A 103 -13.36 -1.75 4.49
C GLU A 103 -11.84 -1.64 4.63
N MET A 104 -11.06 -2.46 3.92
CA MET A 104 -9.61 -2.33 3.87
C MET A 104 -9.17 -0.94 3.36
N ALA A 105 -9.77 -0.43 2.28
CA ALA A 105 -9.46 0.89 1.74
C ALA A 105 -9.84 2.03 2.72
N LYS A 106 -11.00 1.95 3.38
CA LYS A 106 -11.42 2.92 4.41
C LYS A 106 -10.44 2.96 5.58
N ARG A 107 -10.02 1.79 6.06
CA ARG A 107 -9.09 1.66 7.19
C ARG A 107 -7.69 2.15 6.81
N ALA A 108 -7.23 1.84 5.59
CA ALA A 108 -5.97 2.38 5.06
C ALA A 108 -6.02 3.91 4.98
N LYS A 109 -7.11 4.50 4.46
CA LYS A 109 -7.30 5.96 4.42
C LYS A 109 -7.26 6.60 5.80
N ALA A 110 -7.87 5.96 6.80
CA ALA A 110 -7.82 6.43 8.18
C ALA A 110 -6.39 6.36 8.75
N TYR A 111 -5.69 5.26 8.49
CA TYR A 111 -4.29 5.08 8.90
C TYR A 111 -3.36 6.12 8.24
N PHE A 112 -3.51 6.35 6.93
CA PHE A 112 -2.75 7.36 6.20
C PHE A 112 -2.89 8.73 6.89
N LYS A 113 -4.12 9.15 7.18
CA LYS A 113 -4.36 10.43 7.88
C LYS A 113 -3.64 10.53 9.23
N SER A 114 -3.53 9.44 9.99
CA SER A 114 -2.80 9.43 11.26
C SER A 114 -1.29 9.41 11.10
N PHE A 115 -0.78 8.78 10.04
CA PHE A 115 0.64 8.50 9.88
C PHE A 115 1.39 9.55 9.05
N ILE A 116 0.74 10.18 8.07
CA ILE A 116 1.37 11.16 7.18
C ILE A 116 2.11 12.29 7.92
N PRO A 117 1.57 12.90 9.00
CA PRO A 117 2.30 13.94 9.73
C PRO A 117 3.64 13.44 10.28
N GLN A 118 3.67 12.24 10.87
CA GLN A 118 4.88 11.63 11.42
C GLN A 118 5.89 11.29 10.32
N PHE A 119 5.39 10.79 9.18
CA PHE A 119 6.22 10.52 8.02
C PHE A 119 6.86 11.80 7.47
N GLN A 120 6.09 12.89 7.36
CA GLN A 120 6.56 14.19 6.89
C GLN A 120 7.62 14.78 7.82
N GLU A 121 7.38 14.79 9.14
CA GLU A 121 8.37 15.22 10.14
C GLU A 121 9.66 14.38 10.04
N GLY A 122 9.52 13.06 9.91
CA GLY A 122 10.66 12.17 9.74
C GLY A 122 11.47 12.45 8.46
N ALA A 123 10.80 12.79 7.36
CA ALA A 123 11.43 13.15 6.09
C ALA A 123 12.24 14.45 6.22
N PHE A 124 11.70 15.47 6.88
CA PHE A 124 12.43 16.73 7.11
C PHE A 124 13.60 16.56 8.08
N ALA A 125 13.44 15.73 9.12
CA ALA A 125 14.49 15.56 10.13
C ALA A 125 15.68 14.73 9.63
N ASN A 126 15.44 13.74 8.78
CA ASN A 126 16.44 12.73 8.39
C ASN A 126 16.82 12.78 6.91
N GLY A 127 16.01 13.47 6.09
CA GLY A 127 16.21 13.59 4.66
C GLY A 127 16.96 14.86 4.28
N LYS A 128 17.71 14.77 3.19
CA LYS A 128 18.36 15.90 2.52
C LYS A 128 17.56 16.27 1.29
N LEU A 129 17.32 17.55 1.05
CA LEU A 129 16.75 18.04 -0.20
C LEU A 129 17.75 17.87 -1.36
#